data_AF-A0A7K3J1W6-F1
#
_entry.id   AF-A0A7K3J1W6-F1
#
_cell.length_a   1.000
_cell.length_b   1.000
_cell.length_c   1.000
_cell.angle_alpha   90.00
_cell.angle_beta   90.00
_cell.angle_gamma   90.00
#
_symmetry.space_group_name_H-M   'P 1'
#
loop_
_entity.id
_entity.type
_entity.pdbx_description
1 polymer ?
#
loop_
_entity_poly.entity_id
_entity_poly.type
_entity_poly.pdbx_seq_one_letter_code
_entity_poly.pdbx_strand_id
1 'polypeptide(L)'
;QHLPGAILKKTPFKFMTPSEIADTLQPVSAISVPSPISWADEERDITAWQGNELQVAALDKLYTLFEKVKKCEDGQIKKDWEYLQSSDHFYYMATKFFSDGAVHAYFNPYETPYDAFMNYMNVLSDFEIRLNRCCPDSNEQMIISNLEKLIREKEQIIEQQAAEIQKLTKRNAKPKGPGRQSSAGAPSTTLQELAHKLIEQSVRKKKVEGKTSVKAKTKAKTVKKNTPKKSLVNKKTAGKTGRKSKKTGE
;
A
#
# COMPACT_ATOMS: atom_id res chain seq x y z
N GLN A 1 -37.05 -1.39 -25.64
CA GLN A 1 -37.02 0.09 -25.72
C GLN A 1 -38.38 0.80 -25.54
N HIS A 2 -39.52 0.12 -25.33
CA HIS A 2 -40.84 0.80 -25.24
C HIS A 2 -41.51 0.77 -23.86
N LEU A 3 -40.85 0.20 -22.85
CA LEU A 3 -41.47 -0.07 -21.55
C LEU A 3 -42.00 1.20 -20.86
N PRO A 4 -41.23 2.32 -20.74
CA PRO A 4 -41.74 3.52 -20.08
C PRO A 4 -42.96 4.12 -20.79
N GLY A 5 -42.92 4.18 -22.13
CA GLY A 5 -44.03 4.70 -22.94
C GLY A 5 -45.27 3.81 -22.90
N ALA A 6 -45.12 2.50 -22.77
CA ALA A 6 -46.24 1.58 -22.62
C ALA A 6 -46.92 1.72 -21.26
N ILE A 7 -46.15 1.90 -20.18
CA ILE A 7 -46.66 2.11 -18.82
C ILE A 7 -47.51 3.39 -18.76
N LEU A 8 -46.99 4.51 -19.27
CA LEU A 8 -47.70 5.79 -19.25
C LEU A 8 -49.01 5.79 -20.07
N LYS A 9 -49.09 4.99 -21.14
CA LYS A 9 -50.29 4.91 -22.00
C LYS A 9 -51.35 3.96 -21.49
N LYS A 10 -50.95 2.85 -20.84
CA LYS A 10 -51.85 1.73 -20.51
C LYS A 10 -52.19 1.63 -19.03
N THR A 11 -51.57 2.44 -18.18
CA THR A 11 -51.75 2.38 -16.72
C THR A 11 -51.87 3.79 -16.13
N PRO A 12 -52.46 3.93 -14.93
CA PRO A 12 -52.48 5.21 -14.21
C PRO A 12 -51.16 5.52 -13.49
N PHE A 13 -50.10 4.72 -13.69
CA PHE A 13 -48.81 4.93 -13.04
C PHE A 13 -48.08 6.14 -13.60
N LYS A 14 -47.38 6.85 -12.71
CA LYS A 14 -46.55 8.01 -13.02
C LYS A 14 -45.10 7.72 -12.60
N PHE A 15 -44.16 8.25 -13.36
CA PHE A 15 -42.76 8.30 -12.93
C PHE A 15 -42.56 9.60 -12.15
N MET A 16 -41.95 9.49 -10.98
CA MET A 16 -41.61 10.62 -10.13
C MET A 16 -40.17 10.45 -9.66
N THR A 17 -39.47 11.56 -9.51
CA THR A 17 -38.15 11.61 -8.90
C THR A 17 -38.25 11.45 -7.39
N PRO A 18 -37.17 11.02 -6.70
CA PRO A 18 -37.18 10.91 -5.24
C PRO A 18 -37.56 12.23 -4.54
N SER A 19 -37.16 13.39 -5.07
CA SER A 19 -37.52 14.70 -4.53
C SER A 19 -39.01 15.01 -4.67
N GLU A 20 -39.60 14.77 -5.86
CA GLU A 20 -41.04 14.97 -6.07
C GLU A 20 -41.89 14.06 -5.18
N ILE A 21 -41.44 12.83 -4.92
CA ILE A 21 -42.10 11.90 -4.00
C ILE A 21 -42.10 12.46 -2.58
N ALA A 22 -40.95 12.99 -2.13
CA ALA A 22 -40.82 13.57 -0.79
C ALA A 22 -41.72 14.81 -0.58
N ASP A 23 -41.93 15.62 -1.62
CA ASP A 23 -42.79 16.83 -1.54
C ASP A 23 -44.29 16.52 -1.61
N THR A 24 -44.67 15.41 -2.25
CA THR A 24 -46.08 15.11 -2.57
C THR A 24 -46.71 14.06 -1.66
N LEU A 25 -45.94 13.10 -1.16
CA LEU A 25 -46.44 12.00 -0.34
C LEU A 25 -46.17 12.22 1.15
N GLN A 26 -47.07 11.75 1.99
CA GLN A 26 -46.87 11.77 3.44
C GLN A 26 -46.10 10.52 3.90
N PRO A 27 -45.06 10.66 4.74
CA PRO A 27 -44.35 9.50 5.30
C PRO A 27 -45.29 8.68 6.18
N VAL A 28 -45.34 7.37 5.92
CA VAL A 28 -46.26 6.45 6.61
C VAL A 28 -45.70 5.98 7.95
N SER A 29 -44.41 5.66 8.00
CA SER A 29 -43.72 5.18 9.20
C SER A 29 -42.21 5.34 9.07
N ALA A 30 -41.52 5.37 10.22
CA ALA A 30 -40.07 5.28 10.26
C ALA A 30 -39.62 3.82 10.11
N ILE A 31 -38.54 3.61 9.34
CA ILE A 31 -37.86 2.32 9.24
C ILE A 31 -36.59 2.40 10.08
N SER A 32 -36.42 1.45 11.00
CA SER A 32 -35.21 1.34 11.82
C SER A 32 -34.26 0.32 11.19
N VAL A 33 -33.02 0.73 10.93
CA VAL A 33 -31.96 -0.13 10.37
C VAL A 33 -30.81 -0.18 11.40
N PRO A 34 -30.82 -1.17 12.33
CA PRO A 34 -29.91 -1.19 13.48
C PRO A 34 -28.49 -1.65 13.13
N SER A 35 -28.31 -2.28 11.97
CA SER A 35 -27.02 -2.80 11.51
C SER A 35 -26.75 -2.34 10.08
N PRO A 36 -25.49 -2.11 9.70
CA PRO A 36 -25.15 -1.77 8.32
C PRO A 36 -25.61 -2.85 7.36
N ILE A 37 -26.27 -2.42 6.27
CA ILE A 37 -26.73 -3.29 5.19
C ILE A 37 -26.18 -2.80 3.87
N SER A 38 -26.08 -3.70 2.90
CA SER A 38 -25.70 -3.37 1.53
C SER A 38 -26.61 -4.05 0.52
N TRP A 39 -26.55 -3.61 -0.73
CA TRP A 39 -27.19 -4.30 -1.86
C TRP A 39 -26.24 -5.35 -2.50
N ALA A 40 -25.00 -5.45 -2.02
CA ALA A 40 -24.06 -6.44 -2.52
C ALA A 40 -24.31 -7.81 -1.87
N ASP A 41 -24.04 -8.87 -2.63
CA ASP A 41 -24.03 -10.29 -2.22
C ASP A 41 -25.30 -10.78 -1.50
N GLU A 42 -25.47 -12.09 -1.37
CA GLU A 42 -26.67 -12.71 -0.79
C GLU A 42 -26.92 -12.27 0.67
N GLU A 43 -25.85 -12.05 1.43
CA GLU A 43 -25.91 -11.72 2.86
C GLU A 43 -26.38 -10.29 3.16
N ARG A 44 -26.41 -9.40 2.14
CA ARG A 44 -26.89 -8.01 2.25
C ARG A 44 -26.24 -7.21 3.39
N ASP A 45 -24.97 -7.48 3.67
CA ASP A 45 -24.19 -6.83 4.72
C ASP A 45 -22.90 -6.20 4.15
N ILE A 46 -21.98 -5.80 5.03
CA ILE A 46 -20.72 -5.11 4.65
C ILE A 46 -19.56 -6.06 4.35
N THR A 47 -19.77 -7.37 4.42
CA THR A 47 -18.69 -8.36 4.28
C THR A 47 -18.06 -8.39 2.88
N ALA A 48 -18.71 -7.81 1.88
CA ALA A 48 -18.13 -7.62 0.56
C ALA A 48 -16.89 -6.70 0.58
N TRP A 49 -16.79 -5.77 1.56
CA TRP A 49 -15.67 -4.84 1.70
C TRP A 49 -14.85 -5.02 2.98
N GLN A 50 -15.42 -5.67 4.00
CA GLN A 50 -14.76 -5.91 5.30
C GLN A 50 -15.10 -7.31 5.84
N GLY A 51 -14.92 -8.33 5.03
CA GLY A 51 -15.22 -9.74 5.35
C GLY A 51 -14.00 -10.61 5.63
N ASN A 52 -12.78 -10.16 5.33
CA ASN A 52 -11.55 -10.93 5.53
C ASN A 52 -10.38 -10.10 6.11
N GLU A 53 -9.31 -10.78 6.50
CA GLU A 53 -8.14 -10.16 7.12
C GLU A 53 -7.39 -9.19 6.20
N LEU A 54 -7.37 -9.43 4.87
CA LEU A 54 -6.71 -8.55 3.90
C LEU A 54 -7.42 -7.20 3.83
N GLN A 55 -8.75 -7.24 3.73
CA GLN A 55 -9.61 -6.06 3.71
C GLN A 55 -9.50 -5.25 5.00
N VAL A 56 -9.57 -5.94 6.15
CA VAL A 56 -9.42 -5.29 7.46
C VAL A 56 -8.04 -4.64 7.59
N ALA A 57 -6.96 -5.35 7.25
CA ALA A 57 -5.61 -4.79 7.33
C ALA A 57 -5.41 -3.57 6.41
N ALA A 58 -5.96 -3.61 5.19
CA ALA A 58 -5.90 -2.50 4.24
C ALA A 58 -6.67 -1.27 4.74
N LEU A 59 -7.87 -1.46 5.29
CA LEU A 59 -8.67 -0.39 5.91
C LEU A 59 -7.99 0.19 7.13
N ASP A 60 -7.51 -0.64 8.04
CA ASP A 60 -6.82 -0.20 9.25
C ASP A 60 -5.60 0.64 8.89
N LYS A 61 -4.76 0.17 7.95
CA LYS A 61 -3.60 0.93 7.49
C LYS A 61 -4.00 2.25 6.88
N LEU A 62 -5.05 2.29 6.05
CA LEU A 62 -5.56 3.54 5.48
C LEU A 62 -5.95 4.51 6.60
N TYR A 63 -6.80 4.08 7.55
CA TYR A 63 -7.27 4.93 8.65
C TYR A 63 -6.16 5.45 9.56
N THR A 64 -5.03 4.73 9.70
CA THR A 64 -3.88 5.26 10.46
C THR A 64 -3.31 6.57 9.88
N LEU A 65 -3.48 6.79 8.58
CA LEU A 65 -2.97 7.98 7.89
C LEU A 65 -3.94 9.17 7.95
N PHE A 66 -5.20 8.95 8.35
CA PHE A 66 -6.26 9.96 8.31
C PHE A 66 -5.89 11.27 9.02
N GLU A 67 -5.44 11.19 10.27
CA GLU A 67 -5.09 12.37 11.06
C GLU A 67 -3.94 13.17 10.46
N LYS A 68 -3.04 12.50 9.74
CA LYS A 68 -1.91 13.13 9.08
C LYS A 68 -2.34 13.81 7.77
N VAL A 69 -3.17 13.14 6.96
CA VAL A 69 -3.73 13.73 5.75
C VAL A 69 -4.57 14.97 6.07
N LYS A 70 -5.34 14.94 7.17
CA LYS A 70 -6.13 16.07 7.63
C LYS A 70 -5.30 17.33 7.91
N LYS A 71 -4.05 17.17 8.36
CA LYS A 71 -3.10 18.26 8.62
C LYS A 71 -2.35 18.72 7.37
N CYS A 72 -2.36 17.93 6.31
CA CYS A 72 -1.70 18.26 5.06
C CYS A 72 -2.51 19.32 4.28
N GLU A 73 -1.83 20.31 3.71
CA GLU A 73 -2.45 21.34 2.87
C GLU A 73 -2.24 21.09 1.37
N ASP A 74 -1.47 20.07 1.00
CA ASP A 74 -1.20 19.72 -0.40
C ASP A 74 -2.47 19.18 -1.08
N GLY A 75 -2.92 19.89 -2.12
CA GLY A 75 -4.13 19.53 -2.87
C GLY A 75 -4.01 18.22 -3.65
N GLN A 76 -2.80 17.84 -4.10
CA GLN A 76 -2.59 16.56 -4.78
C GLN A 76 -2.71 15.40 -3.79
N ILE A 77 -2.11 15.53 -2.61
CA ILE A 77 -2.20 14.49 -1.57
C ILE A 77 -3.66 14.28 -1.12
N LYS A 78 -4.45 15.35 -0.98
CA LYS A 78 -5.88 15.22 -0.65
C LYS A 78 -6.68 14.49 -1.73
N LYS A 79 -6.40 14.81 -3.00
CA LYS A 79 -7.05 14.15 -4.13
C LYS A 79 -6.69 12.66 -4.20
N ASP A 80 -5.42 12.33 -4.02
CA ASP A 80 -4.97 10.94 -4.00
C ASP A 80 -5.58 10.17 -2.83
N TRP A 81 -5.73 10.82 -1.66
CA TRP A 81 -6.42 10.26 -0.51
C TRP A 81 -7.89 9.92 -0.79
N GLU A 82 -8.61 10.78 -1.52
CA GLU A 82 -9.99 10.50 -1.95
C GLU A 82 -10.05 9.27 -2.85
N TYR A 83 -9.10 9.12 -3.78
CA TYR A 83 -9.06 7.95 -4.67
C TYR A 83 -8.69 6.64 -3.98
N LEU A 84 -7.85 6.69 -2.95
CA LEU A 84 -7.49 5.51 -2.15
C LEU A 84 -8.67 4.98 -1.31
N GLN A 85 -9.69 5.79 -1.06
CA GLN A 85 -10.90 5.39 -0.32
C GLN A 85 -11.97 4.75 -1.21
N SER A 86 -11.72 4.56 -2.51
CA SER A 86 -12.69 3.89 -3.38
C SER A 86 -13.03 2.50 -2.85
N SER A 87 -14.33 2.20 -2.76
CA SER A 87 -14.83 0.91 -2.26
C SER A 87 -14.34 -0.27 -3.11
N ASP A 88 -14.08 -0.03 -4.40
CA ASP A 88 -13.64 -1.07 -5.34
C ASP A 88 -12.32 -1.71 -4.93
N HIS A 89 -11.40 -0.94 -4.31
CA HIS A 89 -10.12 -1.49 -3.84
C HIS A 89 -10.33 -2.64 -2.86
N PHE A 90 -11.22 -2.45 -1.87
CA PHE A 90 -11.53 -3.47 -0.87
C PHE A 90 -12.41 -4.58 -1.45
N TYR A 91 -13.29 -4.25 -2.39
CA TYR A 91 -14.10 -5.24 -3.09
C TYR A 91 -13.22 -6.23 -3.87
N TYR A 92 -12.16 -5.76 -4.56
CA TYR A 92 -11.23 -6.64 -5.28
C TYR A 92 -10.38 -7.54 -4.37
N MET A 93 -10.29 -7.23 -3.08
CA MET A 93 -9.64 -8.07 -2.06
C MET A 93 -10.60 -9.08 -1.43
N ALA A 94 -11.88 -9.10 -1.82
CA ALA A 94 -12.85 -10.05 -1.30
C ALA A 94 -12.47 -11.49 -1.70
N THR A 95 -12.61 -12.41 -0.74
CA THR A 95 -12.36 -13.85 -0.93
C THR A 95 -13.65 -14.66 -1.01
N LYS A 96 -14.80 -13.99 -1.06
CA LYS A 96 -16.11 -14.62 -1.18
C LYS A 96 -16.34 -15.07 -2.62
N PHE A 97 -16.05 -16.34 -2.90
CA PHE A 97 -16.22 -16.94 -4.23
C PHE A 97 -17.59 -17.63 -4.44
N PHE A 98 -18.47 -17.63 -3.44
CA PHE A 98 -19.58 -18.61 -3.38
C PHE A 98 -20.96 -18.14 -3.85
N SER A 99 -21.20 -16.85 -4.08
CA SER A 99 -22.54 -16.38 -4.48
C SER A 99 -22.62 -15.98 -5.96
N ASP A 100 -21.54 -15.44 -6.52
CA ASP A 100 -21.46 -15.01 -7.93
C ASP A 100 -20.00 -14.85 -8.39
N GLY A 101 -19.21 -15.92 -8.25
CA GLY A 101 -17.77 -15.91 -8.59
C GLY A 101 -17.47 -15.47 -10.04
N ALA A 102 -18.47 -15.50 -10.93
CA ALA A 102 -18.37 -14.99 -12.29
C ALA A 102 -18.39 -13.46 -12.37
N VAL A 103 -19.24 -12.76 -11.61
CA VAL A 103 -19.31 -11.29 -11.63
C VAL A 103 -18.13 -10.64 -10.91
N HIS A 104 -17.69 -11.25 -9.81
CA HIS A 104 -16.46 -10.82 -9.11
C HIS A 104 -15.22 -10.94 -10.01
N ALA A 105 -15.11 -12.00 -10.81
CA ALA A 105 -14.02 -12.13 -11.79
C ALA A 105 -14.22 -11.25 -13.04
N TYR A 106 -15.45 -10.86 -13.37
CA TYR A 106 -15.74 -10.07 -14.58
C TYR A 106 -15.26 -8.62 -14.48
N PHE A 107 -15.26 -8.05 -13.27
CA PHE A 107 -14.89 -6.65 -13.01
C PHE A 107 -13.57 -6.47 -12.24
N ASN A 108 -12.93 -7.55 -11.78
CA ASN A 108 -11.67 -7.45 -11.05
C ASN A 108 -10.47 -7.45 -12.02
N PRO A 109 -9.64 -6.39 -12.06
CA PRO A 109 -8.45 -6.35 -12.91
C PRO A 109 -7.32 -7.27 -12.41
N TYR A 110 -7.43 -7.83 -11.20
CA TYR A 110 -6.43 -8.68 -10.57
C TYR A 110 -6.81 -10.17 -10.69
N GLU A 111 -5.79 -11.02 -10.89
CA GLU A 111 -5.99 -12.48 -10.97
C GLU A 111 -6.38 -13.09 -9.61
N THR A 112 -5.87 -12.52 -8.52
CA THR A 112 -6.17 -12.97 -7.17
C THR A 112 -6.46 -11.81 -6.21
N PRO A 113 -7.28 -12.03 -5.15
CA PRO A 113 -7.47 -11.04 -4.10
C PRO A 113 -6.17 -10.62 -3.40
N TYR A 114 -5.17 -11.51 -3.39
CA TYR A 114 -3.86 -11.23 -2.83
C TYR A 114 -3.08 -10.24 -3.70
N ASP A 115 -3.16 -10.35 -5.02
CA ASP A 115 -2.51 -9.39 -5.92
C ASP A 115 -3.13 -7.99 -5.79
N ALA A 116 -4.45 -7.90 -5.65
CA ALA A 116 -5.16 -6.66 -5.36
C ALA A 116 -4.66 -6.03 -4.05
N PHE A 117 -4.58 -6.83 -2.99
CA PHE A 117 -4.06 -6.40 -1.69
C PHE A 117 -2.61 -5.92 -1.76
N MET A 118 -1.71 -6.69 -2.40
CA MET A 118 -0.30 -6.33 -2.52
C MET A 118 -0.11 -5.05 -3.34
N ASN A 119 -0.87 -4.89 -4.43
CA ASN A 119 -0.85 -3.66 -5.21
C ASN A 119 -1.30 -2.46 -4.38
N TYR A 120 -2.44 -2.57 -3.69
CA TYR A 120 -2.97 -1.52 -2.84
C TYR A 120 -2.00 -1.15 -1.72
N MET A 121 -1.41 -2.12 -1.03
CA MET A 121 -0.45 -1.87 0.05
C MET A 121 0.84 -1.21 -0.44
N ASN A 122 1.30 -1.54 -1.64
CA ASN A 122 2.45 -0.86 -2.27
C ASN A 122 2.12 0.61 -2.58
N VAL A 123 0.96 0.87 -3.17
CA VAL A 123 0.51 2.24 -3.47
C VAL A 123 0.30 3.04 -2.18
N LEU A 124 -0.30 2.43 -1.16
CA LEU A 124 -0.54 3.07 0.13
C LEU A 124 0.78 3.38 0.86
N SER A 125 1.78 2.51 0.73
CA SER A 125 3.12 2.74 1.28
C SER A 125 3.83 3.90 0.57
N ASP A 126 3.73 3.99 -0.76
CA ASP A 126 4.24 5.15 -1.51
C ASP A 126 3.50 6.44 -1.10
N PHE A 127 2.18 6.39 -1.00
CA PHE A 127 1.37 7.50 -0.51
C PHE A 127 1.82 7.96 0.88
N GLU A 128 2.07 7.03 1.81
CA GLU A 128 2.58 7.34 3.15
C GLU A 128 3.94 8.03 3.10
N ILE A 129 4.87 7.58 2.23
CA ILE A 129 6.17 8.25 2.03
C ILE A 129 5.97 9.68 1.54
N ARG A 130 5.11 9.89 0.54
CA ARG A 130 4.81 11.25 0.02
C ARG A 130 4.16 12.13 1.09
N LEU A 131 3.23 11.58 1.85
CA LEU A 131 2.58 12.27 2.97
C LEU A 131 3.60 12.66 4.06
N ASN A 132 4.54 11.77 4.39
CA ASN A 132 5.62 12.05 5.35
C ASN A 132 6.57 13.15 4.85
N ARG A 133 6.80 13.25 3.54
CA ARG A 133 7.62 14.33 2.95
C ARG A 133 6.92 15.69 3.06
N CYS A 134 5.61 15.75 2.84
CA CYS A 134 4.82 16.98 2.97
C CYS A 134 4.60 17.39 4.43
N CYS A 135 4.41 16.41 5.32
CA CYS A 135 4.18 16.62 6.75
C CYS A 135 5.15 15.76 7.57
N PRO A 136 6.40 16.19 7.79
CA PRO A 136 7.34 15.45 8.61
C PRO A 136 6.94 15.51 10.09
N ASP A 137 6.76 14.36 10.73
CA ASP A 137 6.38 14.29 12.16
C ASP A 137 7.61 14.13 13.08
N SER A 138 8.72 13.64 12.53
CA SER A 138 9.98 13.41 13.26
C SER A 138 11.08 14.35 12.76
N ASN A 139 12.00 14.69 13.67
CA ASN A 139 13.18 15.49 13.35
C ASN A 139 14.04 14.83 12.24
N GLU A 140 14.10 13.50 12.23
CA GLU A 140 14.77 12.73 11.17
C GLU A 140 14.08 12.92 9.81
N GLN A 141 12.75 12.91 9.76
CA GLN A 141 11.98 13.14 8.54
C GLN A 141 12.16 14.57 8.02
N MET A 142 12.28 15.54 8.92
CA MET A 142 12.59 16.92 8.54
C MET A 142 13.98 17.05 7.92
N ILE A 143 15.00 16.38 8.50
CA ILE A 143 16.35 16.34 7.92
C ILE A 143 16.32 15.69 6.53
N ILE A 144 15.62 14.57 6.37
CA ILE A 144 15.48 13.88 5.09
C ILE A 144 14.84 14.81 4.05
N SER A 145 13.72 15.45 4.38
CA SER A 145 13.03 16.38 3.47
C SER A 145 13.94 17.55 3.03
N ASN A 146 14.71 18.10 3.96
CA ASN A 146 15.68 19.17 3.67
C ASN A 146 16.83 18.68 2.76
N LEU A 147 17.38 17.49 3.02
CA LEU A 147 18.43 16.90 2.19
C LEU A 147 17.92 16.60 0.78
N GLU A 148 16.70 16.07 0.65
CA GLU A 148 16.07 15.84 -0.65
C GLU A 148 15.87 17.15 -1.43
N LYS A 149 15.49 18.24 -0.75
CA LYS A 149 15.40 19.56 -1.38
C LYS A 149 16.76 20.01 -1.90
N LEU A 150 17.81 19.86 -1.09
CA LEU A 150 19.18 20.20 -1.48
C LEU A 150 19.65 19.37 -2.67
N ILE A 151 19.34 18.07 -2.71
CA ILE A 151 19.70 17.18 -3.83
C ILE A 151 19.05 17.66 -5.13
N ARG A 152 17.74 17.96 -5.11
CA ARG A 152 17.04 18.49 -6.29
C ARG A 152 17.65 19.79 -6.81
N GLU A 153 18.01 20.70 -5.92
CA GLU A 153 18.70 21.94 -6.29
C GLU A 153 20.07 21.66 -6.93
N LYS A 154 20.84 20.70 -6.40
CA LYS A 154 22.13 20.30 -6.97
C LYS A 154 21.98 19.59 -8.32
N GLU A 155 20.97 18.74 -8.50
CA GLU A 155 20.67 18.10 -9.77
C GLU A 155 20.35 19.12 -10.87
N GLN A 156 19.53 20.14 -10.56
CA GLN A 156 19.25 21.24 -11.49
C GLN A 156 20.52 22.00 -11.89
N ILE A 157 21.40 22.28 -10.94
CA ILE A 157 22.68 22.94 -11.23
C ILE A 157 23.55 22.06 -12.13
N ILE A 158 23.61 20.75 -11.87
CA ILE A 158 24.37 19.80 -12.69
C ILE A 158 23.82 19.77 -14.12
N GLU A 159 22.50 19.74 -14.28
CA GLU A 159 21.85 19.76 -15.60
C GLU A 159 22.15 21.05 -16.37
N GLN A 160 22.06 22.21 -15.70
CA GLN A 160 22.43 23.51 -16.27
C GLN A 160 23.89 23.55 -16.70
N GLN A 161 24.80 23.12 -15.82
CA GLN A 161 26.24 23.06 -16.11
C GLN A 161 26.55 22.08 -17.24
N ALA A 162 25.91 20.91 -17.29
CA ALA A 162 26.07 19.94 -18.36
C ALA A 162 25.60 20.51 -19.71
N ALA A 163 24.48 21.23 -19.74
CA ALA A 163 23.98 21.91 -20.93
C ALA A 163 24.94 23.03 -21.39
N GLU A 164 25.54 23.77 -20.46
CA GLU A 164 26.53 24.80 -20.77
C GLU A 164 27.85 24.22 -21.31
N ILE A 165 28.37 23.14 -20.70
CA ILE A 165 29.53 22.41 -21.21
C ILE A 165 29.26 21.89 -22.63
N GLN A 166 28.07 21.36 -22.91
CA GLN A 166 27.70 20.94 -24.27
C GLN A 166 27.66 22.12 -25.28
N LYS A 167 27.20 23.30 -24.87
CA LYS A 167 27.22 24.49 -25.73
C LYS A 167 28.64 24.95 -26.02
N LEU A 168 29.51 25.01 -25.00
CA LEU A 168 30.90 25.45 -25.13
C LEU A 168 31.74 24.47 -25.97
N THR A 169 31.56 23.17 -25.77
CA THR A 169 32.23 22.13 -26.59
C THR A 169 31.79 22.18 -28.04
N LYS A 170 30.50 22.37 -28.35
CA LYS A 170 30.02 22.59 -29.72
C LYS A 170 30.56 23.89 -30.35
N ARG A 171 30.76 24.94 -29.55
CA ARG A 171 31.34 26.22 -30.00
C ARG A 171 32.83 26.09 -30.34
N ASN A 172 33.56 25.29 -29.56
CA ASN A 172 34.97 24.98 -29.81
C ASN A 172 35.19 23.91 -30.91
N ALA A 173 34.13 23.25 -31.41
CA ALA A 173 34.20 22.22 -32.45
C ALA A 173 33.93 22.73 -33.89
N LYS A 174 33.77 24.03 -34.13
CA LYS A 174 33.73 24.64 -35.49
C LYS A 174 35.15 25.00 -35.96
N PRO A 175 35.47 24.87 -37.28
CA PRO A 175 36.65 24.12 -37.73
C PRO A 175 37.94 24.94 -37.81
N LYS A 176 39.06 24.31 -37.42
CA LYS A 176 40.38 24.63 -37.98
C LYS A 176 40.39 24.15 -39.43
N GLY A 177 40.68 25.05 -40.37
CA GLY A 177 40.73 24.79 -41.81
C GLY A 177 41.75 23.71 -42.23
N PRO A 178 41.74 23.29 -43.51
CA PRO A 178 42.51 22.15 -43.96
C PRO A 178 43.99 22.55 -44.07
N GLY A 179 44.82 21.98 -43.22
CA GLY A 179 46.23 22.36 -43.16
C GLY A 179 47.11 21.35 -42.45
N ARG A 180 47.63 20.40 -43.25
CA ARG A 180 48.92 19.71 -43.12
C ARG A 180 49.05 18.57 -42.09
N GLN A 181 49.44 17.41 -42.63
CA GLN A 181 49.95 16.25 -41.91
C GLN A 181 51.24 16.59 -41.15
N SER A 182 51.33 16.14 -39.90
CA SER A 182 52.60 15.79 -39.27
C SER A 182 52.40 14.80 -38.12
N SER A 183 53.12 13.69 -38.22
CA SER A 183 53.38 12.68 -37.19
C SER A 183 54.02 13.24 -35.92
N ALA A 184 53.62 12.74 -34.74
CA ALA A 184 54.49 12.33 -33.61
C ALA A 184 53.62 11.97 -32.38
N GLY A 185 54.07 11.00 -31.59
CA GLY A 185 53.26 10.26 -30.62
C GLY A 185 53.14 10.87 -29.22
N ALA A 186 52.10 10.43 -28.51
CA ALA A 186 52.02 10.17 -27.07
C ALA A 186 50.59 9.65 -26.74
N PRO A 187 50.40 8.74 -25.78
CA PRO A 187 49.14 8.04 -25.59
C PRO A 187 48.14 8.95 -24.87
N SER A 188 47.04 9.30 -25.53
CA SER A 188 45.87 9.86 -24.84
C SER A 188 45.12 8.71 -24.18
N THR A 189 45.44 8.40 -22.92
CA THR A 189 44.54 7.58 -22.11
C THR A 189 43.25 8.37 -21.95
N THR A 190 42.18 7.88 -22.56
CA THR A 190 40.88 8.54 -22.53
C THR A 190 40.35 8.52 -21.09
N LEU A 191 39.54 9.53 -20.71
CA LEU A 191 38.86 9.58 -19.40
C LEU A 191 38.08 8.29 -19.10
N GLN A 192 37.66 7.55 -20.15
CA GLN A 192 37.04 6.24 -20.07
C GLN A 192 37.99 5.14 -19.54
N GLU A 193 39.27 5.16 -19.90
CA GLU A 193 40.27 4.24 -19.34
C GLU A 193 40.55 4.52 -17.86
N LEU A 194 40.54 5.79 -17.46
CA LEU A 194 40.73 6.19 -16.07
C LEU A 194 39.51 5.80 -15.21
N ALA A 195 38.30 5.94 -15.76
CA ALA A 195 37.07 5.49 -15.14
C ALA A 195 37.04 3.96 -14.98
N HIS A 196 37.45 3.19 -16.00
CA HIS A 196 37.55 1.73 -15.91
C HIS A 196 38.56 1.27 -14.86
N LYS A 197 39.72 1.93 -14.75
CA LYS A 197 40.70 1.64 -13.69
C LYS A 197 40.17 1.91 -12.28
N LEU A 198 39.42 3.01 -12.09
CA LEU A 198 38.83 3.33 -10.79
C LEU A 198 37.74 2.32 -10.39
N ILE A 199 36.93 1.87 -11.37
CA ILE A 199 35.93 0.81 -11.17
C ILE A 199 36.62 -0.51 -10.78
N GLU A 200 37.67 -0.94 -11.50
CA GLU A 200 38.42 -2.15 -11.16
C GLU A 200 39.08 -2.09 -9.77
N GLN A 201 39.61 -0.94 -9.37
CA GLN A 201 40.18 -0.74 -8.03
C GLN A 201 39.12 -0.86 -6.94
N SER A 202 37.91 -0.34 -7.16
CA SER A 202 36.79 -0.47 -6.21
C SER A 202 36.29 -1.92 -6.06
N VAL A 203 36.25 -2.68 -7.16
CA VAL A 203 35.82 -4.08 -7.19
C VAL A 203 36.84 -4.99 -6.49
N ARG A 204 38.15 -4.71 -6.66
CA ARG A 204 39.21 -5.42 -5.93
C ARG A 204 39.16 -5.15 -4.43
N LYS A 205 38.84 -3.93 -4.00
CA LYS A 205 38.72 -3.58 -2.57
C LYS A 205 37.58 -4.33 -1.88
N LYS A 206 36.40 -4.42 -2.51
CA LYS A 206 35.26 -5.22 -2.01
C LYS A 206 35.55 -6.73 -1.91
N LYS A 207 36.38 -7.27 -2.81
CA LYS A 207 36.73 -8.71 -2.80
C LYS A 207 37.70 -9.11 -1.68
N VAL A 208 38.45 -8.15 -1.13
CA VAL A 208 39.38 -8.36 -0.01
C VAL A 208 38.65 -8.30 1.33
N GLU A 209 37.66 -7.42 1.48
CA GLU A 209 36.87 -7.30 2.73
C GLU A 209 35.91 -8.49 2.93
N GLY A 210 35.40 -9.11 1.87
CA GLY A 210 34.50 -10.27 1.95
C GLY A 210 35.16 -11.62 2.29
N LYS A 211 36.49 -11.71 2.37
CA LYS A 211 37.22 -12.99 2.57
C LYS A 211 37.75 -13.23 3.98
N THR A 212 37.57 -12.30 4.92
CA THR A 212 38.16 -12.38 6.27
C THR A 212 37.17 -12.72 7.39
N SER A 213 35.92 -13.12 7.08
CA SER A 213 34.92 -13.40 8.12
C SER A 213 34.18 -14.73 7.97
N VAL A 214 34.83 -15.82 7.57
CA VAL A 214 34.28 -17.19 7.81
C VAL A 214 35.41 -18.20 8.00
N LYS A 215 35.82 -18.49 9.25
CA LYS A 215 36.28 -19.81 9.74
C LYS A 215 36.77 -19.76 11.20
N ALA A 216 35.89 -20.06 12.15
CA ALA A 216 36.21 -20.74 13.41
C ALA A 216 34.92 -21.36 13.99
N LYS A 217 34.60 -22.60 13.60
CA LYS A 217 34.78 -23.86 14.37
C LYS A 217 33.52 -24.31 15.11
N THR A 218 32.76 -25.15 14.43
CA THR A 218 31.88 -26.18 14.97
C THR A 218 32.70 -27.27 15.66
N LYS A 219 32.36 -27.62 16.91
CA LYS A 219 32.66 -28.93 17.50
C LYS A 219 31.43 -29.42 18.26
N ALA A 220 30.84 -30.50 17.75
CA ALA A 220 29.80 -31.27 18.41
C ALA A 220 30.37 -32.01 19.64
N LYS A 221 29.58 -32.04 20.72
CA LYS A 221 29.68 -33.03 21.79
C LYS A 221 28.27 -33.45 22.20
N THR A 222 27.94 -34.69 21.86
CA THR A 222 26.82 -35.47 22.38
C THR A 222 27.04 -35.73 23.88
N VAL A 223 25.97 -35.72 24.70
CA VAL A 223 25.68 -36.72 25.77
C VAL A 223 24.45 -36.29 26.63
N LYS A 224 23.48 -37.22 26.66
CA LYS A 224 22.49 -37.58 27.71
C LYS A 224 21.43 -36.58 28.24
N LYS A 225 20.23 -36.76 27.67
CA LYS A 225 18.95 -37.13 28.33
C LYS A 225 19.00 -37.24 29.88
N ASN A 226 18.19 -36.42 30.56
CA ASN A 226 17.42 -36.81 31.75
C ASN A 226 16.29 -35.81 32.04
N THR A 227 15.06 -36.25 31.79
CA THR A 227 13.83 -35.81 32.47
C THR A 227 13.88 -36.08 33.97
N PRO A 228 13.14 -35.30 34.78
CA PRO A 228 12.38 -35.86 35.88
C PRO A 228 10.87 -35.73 35.65
N LYS A 229 10.18 -36.82 35.95
CA LYS A 229 8.73 -36.98 36.03
C LYS A 229 8.14 -36.22 37.22
N LYS A 230 6.87 -35.82 37.04
CA LYS A 230 5.74 -35.80 37.99
C LYS A 230 6.05 -35.87 39.49
N SER A 231 5.46 -34.93 40.24
CA SER A 231 4.83 -35.22 41.53
C SER A 231 3.37 -34.75 41.52
N LEU A 232 2.49 -35.74 41.65
CA LEU A 232 1.12 -35.62 42.15
C LEU A 232 1.18 -35.64 43.68
N VAL A 233 0.50 -34.71 44.36
CA VAL A 233 -0.10 -34.92 45.69
C VAL A 233 -1.41 -34.11 45.70
N ASN A 234 -2.59 -34.71 45.50
CA ASN A 234 -3.45 -35.49 46.41
C ASN A 234 -4.18 -34.66 47.50
N LYS A 235 -5.43 -34.29 47.19
CA LYS A 235 -6.70 -34.65 47.87
C LYS A 235 -6.88 -34.38 49.37
N LYS A 236 -7.93 -33.60 49.70
CA LYS A 236 -8.98 -33.83 50.75
C LYS A 236 -10.20 -32.97 50.36
N THR A 237 -11.35 -33.47 49.87
CA THR A 237 -12.49 -34.17 50.51
C THR A 237 -13.10 -33.53 51.76
N ALA A 238 -14.29 -32.94 51.58
CA ALA A 238 -15.53 -33.05 52.39
C ALA A 238 -16.48 -31.94 51.88
N GLY A 239 -17.80 -32.04 51.72
CA GLY A 239 -18.77 -33.07 52.05
C GLY A 239 -20.17 -32.40 51.98
N LYS A 240 -21.10 -33.06 51.28
CA LYS A 240 -22.57 -32.97 51.31
C LYS A 240 -23.25 -32.01 52.30
N THR A 241 -24.26 -31.28 51.80
CA THR A 241 -25.70 -31.26 52.19
C THR A 241 -26.36 -30.18 51.31
N GLY A 242 -27.52 -30.28 50.66
CA GLY A 242 -28.68 -31.16 50.78
C GLY A 242 -29.84 -30.43 51.46
N ARG A 243 -30.70 -29.69 50.73
CA ARG A 243 -32.16 -29.63 51.03
C ARG A 243 -33.03 -28.96 49.94
N LYS A 244 -34.16 -29.63 49.69
CA LYS A 244 -35.38 -29.24 48.97
C LYS A 244 -36.15 -28.09 49.66
N SER A 245 -36.89 -27.30 48.87
CA SER A 245 -38.31 -26.88 49.06
C SER A 245 -38.67 -25.86 47.95
N LYS A 246 -39.55 -26.09 46.96
CA LYS A 246 -41.01 -26.30 46.93
C LYS A 246 -41.85 -25.01 47.11
N LYS A 247 -42.61 -24.66 46.05
CA LYS A 247 -43.90 -23.89 45.97
C LYS A 247 -43.85 -22.44 46.53
N THR A 248 -44.46 -21.40 45.95
CA THR A 248 -45.81 -21.11 45.37
C THR A 248 -45.63 -19.84 44.50
N GLY A 249 -46.32 -19.60 43.39
CA GLY A 249 -47.77 -19.39 43.26
C GLY A 249 -48.09 -17.88 43.32
N GLU A 250 -48.16 -17.23 42.15
CA GLU A 250 -49.17 -16.28 41.67
C GLU A 250 -48.93 -16.02 40.18
#